data_AF-A0A6G3PN26-F1
#
_entry.id   AF-A0A6G3PN26-F1
#
_cell.length_a   1.000
_cell.length_b   1.000
_cell.length_c   1.000
_cell.angle_alpha   90.00
_cell.angle_beta   90.00
_cell.angle_gamma   90.00
#
_symmetry.space_group_name_H-M   'P 1'
#
loop_
_entity.id
_entity.type
_entity.pdbx_description
1 polymer ?
#
loop_
_entity_poly.entity_id
_entity_poly.type
_entity_poly.pdbx_seq_one_letter_code
_entity_poly.pdbx_strand_id
1 'polypeptide(L)'
;TRRLGGAALVRSVFDPLPGEGRWGTLLLLDGNIGIGGDPAALLERAAALLGSGGLLIAESAPVDVDERVRVRLDDGRGGLSGEPGPSPVGDAGESFPWARIGTAALLRYAHAAGWRTADQWGAEERTFVSLRRPARERSARTSSQSAERANSTPVISSQLPR
;
A
#
# COMPACT_ATOMS: atom_id res chain seq x y z
N THR A 1 -0.23 32.39 -7.20
CA THR A 1 0.00 31.54 -6.01
C THR A 1 0.50 30.18 -6.44
N ARG A 2 1.81 30.06 -6.69
CA ARG A 2 2.44 28.84 -7.17
C ARG A 2 3.91 28.88 -6.77
N ARG A 3 4.24 28.45 -5.54
CA ARG A 3 5.64 28.31 -5.10
C ARG A 3 5.89 27.52 -3.80
N LEU A 4 4.96 26.66 -3.38
CA LEU A 4 5.18 25.67 -2.30
C LEU A 4 4.49 24.31 -2.56
N GLY A 5 3.76 24.16 -3.67
CA GLY A 5 3.00 22.94 -3.96
C GLY A 5 3.83 21.88 -4.70
N GLY A 6 3.61 20.61 -4.38
CA GLY A 6 4.11 19.47 -5.15
C GLY A 6 3.34 19.27 -6.46
N ALA A 7 3.78 18.29 -7.26
CA ALA A 7 3.04 17.87 -8.45
C ALA A 7 1.77 17.10 -8.05
N ALA A 8 0.64 17.42 -8.69
CA ALA A 8 -0.63 16.73 -8.51
C ALA A 8 -1.03 15.98 -9.79
N LEU A 9 -1.55 14.77 -9.64
CA LEU A 9 -2.02 13.92 -10.73
C LEU A 9 -3.41 13.39 -10.38
N VAL A 10 -4.39 13.62 -11.25
CA VAL A 10 -5.72 13.03 -11.13
C VAL A 10 -5.68 11.64 -11.76
N ARG A 11 -5.73 10.60 -10.92
CA ARG A 11 -5.72 9.19 -11.34
C ARG A 11 -6.19 8.30 -10.20
N SER A 12 -6.72 7.11 -10.52
CA SER A 12 -6.93 6.06 -9.53
C SER A 12 -5.58 5.60 -8.96
N VAL A 13 -5.52 5.32 -7.65
CA VAL A 13 -4.34 4.71 -7.03
C VAL A 13 -4.07 3.30 -7.58
N PHE A 14 -5.08 2.64 -8.16
CA PHE A 14 -4.98 1.30 -8.72
C PHE A 14 -4.48 1.28 -10.18
N ASP A 15 -4.56 2.39 -10.90
CA ASP A 15 -4.05 2.52 -12.27
C ASP A 15 -2.54 2.76 -12.27
N PRO A 16 -1.83 2.53 -13.40
CA PRO A 16 -0.41 2.85 -13.51
C PRO A 16 -0.07 4.28 -13.09
N LEU A 17 0.87 4.45 -12.17
CA LEU A 17 1.32 5.73 -11.63
C LEU A 17 2.78 6.03 -12.01
N PRO A 18 3.18 7.30 -12.14
CA PRO A 18 4.57 7.64 -12.42
C PRO A 18 5.52 7.15 -11.33
N GLY A 19 6.56 6.42 -11.74
CA GLY A 19 7.66 6.02 -10.85
C GLY A 19 7.33 4.93 -9.85
N GLU A 20 6.35 4.05 -10.13
CA GLU A 20 6.09 2.86 -9.30
C GLU A 20 7.38 2.08 -9.01
N GLY A 21 7.44 1.49 -7.82
CA GLY A 21 8.62 0.76 -7.35
C GLY A 21 9.79 1.64 -6.95
N ARG A 22 9.67 2.97 -6.99
CA ARG A 22 10.73 3.92 -6.61
C ARG A 22 10.33 4.92 -5.54
N TRP A 23 9.07 4.90 -5.09
CA TRP A 23 8.61 5.86 -4.09
C TRP A 23 9.26 5.55 -2.73
N GLY A 24 9.82 6.57 -2.08
CA GLY A 24 10.43 6.42 -0.76
C GLY A 24 9.40 6.28 0.36
N THR A 25 8.33 7.09 0.28
CA THR A 25 7.25 7.13 1.27
C THR A 25 5.90 7.26 0.57
N LEU A 26 4.88 6.58 1.09
CA LEU A 26 3.49 6.70 0.69
C LEU A 26 2.67 7.14 1.92
N LEU A 27 1.78 8.12 1.72
CA LEU A 27 0.93 8.69 2.76
C LEU A 27 -0.53 8.37 2.46
N LEU A 28 -1.22 7.70 3.39
CA LEU A 28 -2.66 7.49 3.36
C LEU A 28 -3.27 8.20 4.57
N LEU A 29 -3.82 9.39 4.35
CA LEU A 29 -4.43 10.23 5.38
C LEU A 29 -5.93 10.36 5.15
N ASP A 30 -6.65 10.84 6.16
CA ASP A 30 -8.06 11.23 6.08
C ASP A 30 -8.97 10.06 5.63
N GLY A 31 -8.65 8.86 6.13
CA GLY A 31 -9.37 7.64 5.80
C GLY A 31 -9.01 7.02 4.45
N ASN A 32 -8.00 7.53 3.72
CA ASN A 32 -7.58 6.97 2.42
C ASN A 32 -7.21 5.48 2.45
N ILE A 33 -6.92 4.92 3.62
CA ILE A 33 -6.76 3.48 3.81
C ILE A 33 -8.04 2.67 3.46
N GLY A 34 -9.18 3.34 3.34
CA GLY A 34 -10.47 2.79 2.93
C GLY A 34 -10.71 2.73 1.42
N ILE A 35 -9.84 3.32 0.60
CA ILE A 35 -10.03 3.41 -0.87
C ILE A 35 -10.18 2.01 -1.48
N GLY A 36 -11.22 1.83 -2.29
CA GLY A 36 -11.54 0.56 -2.96
C GLY A 36 -12.24 -0.46 -2.06
N GLY A 37 -12.41 -0.19 -0.77
CA GLY A 37 -13.11 -1.05 0.18
C GLY A 37 -12.42 -2.37 0.54
N ASP A 38 -11.21 -2.59 0.02
CA ASP A 38 -10.37 -3.74 0.39
C ASP A 38 -8.99 -3.27 0.89
N PRO A 39 -8.82 -3.18 2.23
CA PRO A 39 -7.55 -2.79 2.83
C PRO A 39 -6.38 -3.69 2.43
N ALA A 40 -6.61 -4.99 2.22
CA ALA A 40 -5.56 -5.91 1.81
C ALA A 40 -5.07 -5.59 0.40
N ALA A 41 -6.00 -5.40 -0.55
CA ALA A 41 -5.66 -5.03 -1.92
C ALA A 41 -4.97 -3.66 -2.00
N LEU A 42 -5.39 -2.69 -1.17
CA LEU A 42 -4.73 -1.39 -1.10
C LEU A 42 -3.32 -1.48 -0.52
N LEU A 43 -3.09 -2.32 0.50
CA LEU A 43 -1.76 -2.57 1.04
C LEU A 43 -0.86 -3.28 0.02
N GLU A 44 -1.37 -4.27 -0.73
CA GLU A 44 -0.62 -4.89 -1.83
C GLU A 44 -0.24 -3.85 -2.90
N ARG A 45 -1.19 -2.99 -3.28
CA ARG A 45 -0.94 -1.90 -4.23
C ARG A 45 0.11 -0.92 -3.69
N ALA A 46 0.02 -0.51 -2.43
CA ALA A 46 1.01 0.36 -1.80
C ALA A 46 2.40 -0.26 -1.80
N ALA A 47 2.51 -1.58 -1.59
CA ALA A 47 3.78 -2.30 -1.67
C ALA A 47 4.34 -2.30 -3.10
N ALA A 48 3.52 -2.27 -4.14
CA ALA A 48 3.99 -2.17 -5.54
C ALA A 48 4.52 -0.76 -5.86
N LEU A 49 3.91 0.29 -5.30
CA LEU A 49 4.30 1.68 -5.52
C LEU A 49 5.63 2.04 -4.84
N LEU A 50 5.85 1.52 -3.64
CA LEU A 50 7.06 1.78 -2.86
C LEU A 50 8.32 1.13 -3.46
N GLY A 51 9.48 1.74 -3.23
CA GLY A 51 10.79 1.17 -3.49
C GLY A 51 11.29 0.22 -2.40
N SER A 52 12.51 -0.29 -2.55
CA SER A 52 13.15 -1.09 -1.49
C SER A 52 13.31 -0.24 -0.23
N GLY A 53 12.92 -0.78 0.93
CA GLY A 53 12.96 -0.04 2.21
C GLY A 53 11.89 1.05 2.36
N GLY A 54 10.96 1.16 1.41
CA GLY A 54 9.91 2.17 1.41
C GLY A 54 9.01 2.13 2.64
N LEU A 55 8.45 3.29 2.98
CA LEU A 55 7.63 3.51 4.17
C LEU A 55 6.19 3.86 3.76
N LEU A 56 5.22 3.18 4.34
CA LEU A 56 3.83 3.62 4.33
C LEU A 56 3.54 4.29 5.67
N ILE A 57 2.96 5.49 5.66
CA ILE A 57 2.35 6.12 6.83
C ILE A 57 0.85 6.18 6.55
N ALA A 58 0.07 5.51 7.39
CA ALA A 58 -1.37 5.42 7.26
C ALA A 58 -2.05 5.93 8.53
N GLU A 59 -3.05 6.79 8.35
CA GLU A 59 -4.03 7.09 9.38
C GLU A 59 -5.04 5.95 9.48
N SER A 60 -5.38 5.59 10.71
CA SER A 60 -6.46 4.65 11.02
C SER A 60 -7.55 5.35 11.85
N ALA A 61 -8.76 4.81 11.79
CA ALA A 61 -9.85 5.28 12.64
C ALA A 61 -9.45 5.19 14.13
N PRO A 62 -9.83 6.17 14.96
CA PRO A 62 -9.50 6.20 16.40
C PRO A 62 -10.33 5.23 17.23
N VAL A 63 -11.16 4.40 16.58
CA VAL A 63 -12.00 3.38 17.21
C VAL A 63 -11.65 2.01 16.64
N ASP A 64 -11.90 0.96 17.41
CA ASP A 64 -11.76 -0.42 16.90
C ASP A 64 -12.87 -0.71 15.90
N VAL A 65 -12.51 -0.80 14.62
CA VAL A 65 -13.41 -1.07 13.51
C VAL A 65 -12.68 -1.86 12.42
N ASP A 66 -13.41 -2.76 11.77
CA ASP A 66 -13.02 -3.43 10.53
C ASP A 66 -14.29 -3.65 9.71
N GLU A 67 -14.72 -2.63 8.98
CA GLU A 67 -15.98 -2.66 8.21
C GLU A 67 -15.76 -2.30 6.75
N ARG A 68 -16.54 -2.94 5.87
CA ARG A 68 -16.61 -2.64 4.44
C ARG A 68 -18.04 -2.22 4.14
N VAL A 69 -18.21 -1.02 3.63
CA VAL A 69 -19.50 -0.37 3.39
C VAL A 69 -19.57 0.15 1.95
N ARG A 70 -20.78 0.40 1.46
CA ARG A 70 -20.97 1.19 0.24
C ARG A 70 -21.32 2.61 0.64
N VAL A 71 -20.55 3.58 0.16
CA VAL A 71 -20.76 5.00 0.44
C VAL A 71 -21.15 5.71 -0.84
N ARG A 72 -21.85 6.83 -0.71
CA ARG A 72 -22.17 7.74 -1.83
C ARG A 72 -21.62 9.11 -1.47
N LEU A 73 -20.98 9.76 -2.43
CA LEU A 73 -20.58 11.15 -2.25
C LEU A 73 -21.82 12.03 -2.40
N ASP A 74 -22.08 12.83 -1.37
CA ASP A 74 -23.02 13.93 -1.44
C ASP A 74 -22.24 15.19 -1.82
N ASP A 75 -22.61 15.84 -2.91
CA ASP A 75 -21.98 17.08 -3.36
C ASP A 75 -22.51 18.31 -2.59
N GLY A 76 -23.42 18.10 -1.63
CA GLY A 76 -24.03 19.13 -0.80
C GLY A 76 -24.98 20.03 -1.59
N ARG A 77 -25.31 19.69 -2.85
CA ARG A 77 -26.22 20.45 -3.71
C ARG A 77 -27.64 19.89 -3.70
N GLY A 78 -27.88 18.77 -3.03
CA GLY A 78 -29.20 18.23 -2.74
C GLY A 78 -29.94 19.10 -1.72
N GLY A 79 -30.87 19.93 -2.20
CA GLY A 79 -31.81 20.67 -1.34
C GLY A 79 -32.76 19.73 -0.57
N LEU A 80 -33.48 20.30 0.40
CA LEU A 80 -34.42 19.67 1.36
C LEU A 80 -35.57 18.82 0.76
N SER A 81 -35.59 18.57 -0.54
CA SER A 81 -36.46 17.61 -1.20
C SER A 81 -35.63 16.39 -1.57
N GLY A 82 -35.96 15.23 -1.00
CA GLY A 82 -35.30 13.94 -1.25
C GLY A 82 -35.40 13.41 -2.68
N GLU A 83 -35.54 14.29 -3.67
CA GLU A 83 -35.55 14.01 -5.09
C GLU A 83 -34.14 14.20 -5.65
N PRO A 84 -33.57 13.21 -6.35
CA PRO A 84 -32.28 13.35 -7.01
C PRO A 84 -32.38 14.40 -8.13
N GLY A 85 -31.83 15.59 -7.90
CA GLY A 85 -31.65 16.59 -8.94
C GLY A 85 -30.66 16.10 -10.02
N PRO A 86 -30.81 16.51 -11.29
CA PRO A 86 -29.88 16.11 -12.35
C PRO A 86 -28.50 16.70 -12.06
N SER A 87 -27.53 15.83 -11.75
CA SER A 87 -26.16 16.24 -11.45
C SER A 87 -25.42 16.59 -12.76
N PRO A 88 -24.84 17.80 -12.88
CA PRO A 88 -24.04 18.15 -14.03
C PRO A 88 -22.61 17.61 -13.83
N VAL A 89 -22.25 16.62 -14.66
CA VAL A 89 -20.93 16.01 -14.85
C VAL A 89 -20.59 14.83 -13.90
N GLY A 90 -20.89 13.61 -14.37
CA GLY A 90 -20.29 12.33 -13.97
C GLY A 90 -20.83 11.71 -12.68
N ASP A 91 -21.39 10.49 -12.76
CA ASP A 91 -21.84 9.53 -11.70
C ASP A 91 -21.89 9.98 -10.23
N ALA A 92 -22.38 11.19 -9.97
CA ALA A 92 -22.69 11.69 -8.64
C ALA A 92 -23.98 11.02 -8.17
N GLY A 93 -23.90 9.74 -7.82
CA GLY A 93 -25.05 8.93 -7.46
C GLY A 93 -24.74 7.47 -7.21
N GLU A 94 -23.73 6.88 -7.86
CA GLU A 94 -23.44 5.47 -7.65
C GLU A 94 -22.69 5.27 -6.34
N SER A 95 -23.23 4.39 -5.50
CA SER A 95 -22.54 3.97 -4.29
C SER A 95 -21.26 3.21 -4.66
N PHE A 96 -20.16 3.39 -3.93
CA PHE A 96 -18.88 2.71 -4.17
C PHE A 96 -18.33 2.09 -2.89
N PRO A 97 -17.49 1.04 -2.99
CA PRO A 97 -16.96 0.36 -1.81
C PRO A 97 -15.96 1.24 -1.06
N TRP A 98 -16.07 1.23 0.26
CA TRP A 98 -15.18 1.91 1.18
C TRP A 98 -14.96 1.07 2.43
N ALA A 99 -13.76 1.11 2.99
CA ALA A 99 -13.47 0.44 4.25
C ALA A 99 -13.20 1.47 5.35
N ARG A 100 -13.63 1.17 6.56
CA ARG A 100 -13.24 1.93 7.75
C ARG A 100 -12.51 0.95 8.67
N ILE A 101 -11.25 1.25 8.96
CA ILE A 101 -10.39 0.38 9.75
C ILE A 101 -9.70 1.12 10.89
N GLY A 102 -9.75 0.53 12.07
CA GLY A 102 -8.99 0.94 13.23
C GLY A 102 -7.57 0.36 13.21
N THR A 103 -6.74 0.79 14.15
CA THR A 103 -5.32 0.40 14.14
C THR A 103 -5.11 -1.12 14.27
N ALA A 104 -5.88 -1.78 15.14
CA ALA A 104 -5.76 -3.23 15.34
C ALA A 104 -6.03 -4.00 14.04
N ALA A 105 -7.08 -3.64 13.31
CA ALA A 105 -7.40 -4.23 12.01
C ALA A 105 -6.32 -3.95 10.96
N LEU A 106 -5.88 -2.69 10.86
CA LEU A 106 -4.79 -2.31 9.94
C LEU A 106 -3.53 -3.15 10.18
N LEU A 107 -3.12 -3.32 11.44
CA LEU A 107 -1.94 -4.12 11.79
C LEU A 107 -2.12 -5.61 11.43
N ARG A 108 -3.33 -6.17 11.57
CA ARG A 108 -3.61 -7.55 11.13
C ARG A 108 -3.46 -7.71 9.62
N TYR A 109 -4.07 -6.83 8.83
CA TYR A 109 -3.93 -6.86 7.36
C TYR A 109 -2.48 -6.64 6.92
N ALA A 110 -1.78 -5.69 7.56
CA ALA A 110 -0.37 -5.41 7.30
C ALA A 110 0.50 -6.66 7.55
N HIS A 111 0.33 -7.30 8.71
CA HIS A 111 1.07 -8.52 9.05
C HIS A 111 0.78 -9.66 8.06
N ALA A 112 -0.49 -9.88 7.70
CA ALA A 112 -0.88 -10.89 6.71
C ALA A 112 -0.25 -10.65 5.34
N ALA A 113 -0.08 -9.39 4.94
CA ALA A 113 0.61 -8.98 3.71
C ALA A 113 2.14 -8.87 3.85
N GLY A 114 2.71 -9.31 4.98
CA GLY A 114 4.16 -9.32 5.21
C GLY A 114 4.79 -7.97 5.51
N TRP A 115 3.99 -6.94 5.81
CA TRP A 115 4.49 -5.64 6.23
C TRP A 115 5.03 -5.72 7.65
N ARG A 116 6.06 -4.92 7.92
CA ARG A 116 6.62 -4.79 9.26
C ARG A 116 6.26 -3.45 9.86
N THR A 117 5.62 -3.46 11.01
CA THR A 117 5.36 -2.24 11.78
C THR A 117 6.67 -1.60 12.20
N ALA A 118 6.82 -0.31 11.88
CA ALA A 118 7.96 0.50 12.30
C ALA A 118 7.62 1.37 13.50
N ASP A 119 6.41 1.95 13.53
CA ASP A 119 5.97 2.83 14.62
C ASP A 119 4.44 2.97 14.63
N GLN A 120 3.90 3.40 15.77
CA GLN A 120 2.50 3.76 15.96
C GLN A 120 2.43 4.95 16.93
N TRP A 121 1.69 5.99 16.55
CA TRP A 121 1.54 7.17 17.41
C TRP A 121 0.16 7.82 17.23
N GLY A 122 -0.26 8.55 18.26
CA GLY A 122 -1.39 9.47 18.18
C GLY A 122 -0.91 10.91 17.98
N ALA A 123 -1.69 11.70 17.24
CA ALA A 123 -1.56 13.15 17.25
C ALA A 123 -2.96 13.77 17.27
N GLU A 124 -3.26 14.53 18.31
CA GLU A 124 -4.62 15.00 18.62
C GLU A 124 -5.61 13.84 18.65
N GLU A 125 -6.64 13.85 17.81
CA GLU A 125 -7.67 12.81 17.72
C GLU A 125 -7.37 11.74 16.65
N ARG A 126 -6.18 11.78 16.05
CA ARG A 126 -5.80 10.91 14.93
C ARG A 126 -4.79 9.88 15.38
N THR A 127 -4.92 8.66 14.85
CA THR A 127 -3.98 7.57 15.11
C THR A 127 -3.30 7.15 13.82
N PHE A 128 -1.98 7.01 13.88
CA PHE A 128 -1.12 6.71 12.75
C PHE A 128 -0.33 5.42 12.97
N VAL A 129 -0.06 4.74 11.87
CA VAL A 129 0.84 3.59 11.81
C VAL A 129 1.86 3.84 10.70
N SER A 130 3.13 3.56 10.99
CA SER A 130 4.15 3.45 9.96
C SER A 130 4.52 1.99 9.71
N LEU A 131 4.50 1.59 8.44
CA LEU A 131 4.72 0.23 7.97
C LEU A 131 5.87 0.21 6.96
N ARG A 132 6.84 -0.68 7.15
CA ARG A 132 7.92 -0.93 6.19
C ARG A 132 7.45 -1.95 5.15
N ARG A 133 7.67 -1.61 3.89
CA ARG A 133 7.35 -2.48 2.75
C ARG A 133 7.88 -3.90 2.99
N PRO A 134 7.11 -4.95 2.67
CA PRO A 134 7.58 -6.33 2.72
C PRO A 134 8.86 -6.49 1.89
N ALA A 135 9.85 -7.19 2.44
CA ALA A 135 10.99 -7.61 1.64
C ALA A 135 10.48 -8.64 0.62
N ARG A 136 10.55 -8.34 -0.69
CA ARG A 136 10.37 -9.39 -1.70
C ARG A 136 11.47 -10.41 -1.46
N GLU A 137 11.12 -11.61 -1.02
CA GLU A 137 12.07 -12.72 -1.02
C GLU A 137 12.64 -12.84 -2.43
N ARG A 138 13.96 -12.71 -2.52
CA ARG A 138 14.67 -12.65 -3.78
C ARG A 138 14.60 -14.02 -4.45
N SER A 139 13.51 -14.29 -5.18
CA SER A 139 13.28 -15.49 -6.00
C SER A 139 14.28 -15.63 -7.18
N ALA A 140 15.45 -14.99 -7.11
CA ALA A 140 16.48 -14.98 -8.15
C ALA A 140 17.82 -15.54 -7.67
N ARG A 141 17.91 -16.14 -6.47
CA ARG A 141 19.19 -16.66 -5.93
C ARG A 141 19.41 -18.16 -6.15
N THR A 142 18.51 -18.84 -6.87
CA THR A 142 18.60 -20.28 -7.15
C THR A 142 19.10 -20.62 -8.57
N SER A 143 19.64 -19.65 -9.33
CA SER A 143 20.31 -19.96 -10.62
C SER A 143 21.83 -19.92 -10.53
N SER A 144 22.41 -19.24 -9.54
CA SER A 144 23.88 -19.12 -9.41
C SER A 144 24.52 -20.29 -8.65
N GLN A 145 23.84 -20.91 -7.69
CA GLN A 145 24.41 -22.04 -6.94
C GLN A 145 24.48 -23.36 -7.72
N SER A 146 23.67 -23.53 -8.78
CA SER A 146 23.75 -24.73 -9.62
C SER A 146 24.92 -24.70 -10.60
N ALA A 147 25.44 -23.50 -10.94
CA ALA A 147 26.57 -23.37 -11.85
C ALA A 147 27.92 -23.56 -11.13
N GLU A 148 28.02 -23.17 -9.85
CA GLU A 148 29.26 -23.30 -9.07
C GLU A 148 29.53 -24.74 -8.59
N ARG A 149 28.50 -25.59 -8.44
CA ARG A 149 28.67 -26.98 -8.00
C ARG A 149 29.15 -27.93 -9.11
N ALA A 150 29.13 -27.50 -10.37
CA ALA A 150 29.48 -28.34 -11.53
C ALA A 150 30.97 -28.28 -11.93
N ASN A 151 31.80 -27.43 -11.31
CA ASN A 151 33.20 -27.24 -11.71
C ASN A 151 34.24 -27.72 -10.68
N SER A 152 33.85 -28.51 -9.68
CA SER A 152 34.82 -29.13 -8.77
C SER A 152 35.28 -30.48 -9.31
N THR A 153 36.18 -30.43 -10.29
CA THR A 153 37.00 -31.56 -10.72
C THR A 153 37.96 -31.94 -9.59
N PRO A 154 38.01 -33.21 -9.10
CA PRO A 154 39.03 -33.61 -8.16
C PRO A 154 40.36 -33.82 -8.88
N VAL A 155 41.35 -33.01 -8.53
CA VAL A 155 42.77 -33.22 -8.89
C VAL A 155 43.30 -34.37 -8.03
N ILE A 156 43.49 -35.54 -8.63
CA ILE A 156 44.27 -36.63 -8.01
C ILE A 156 45.75 -36.37 -8.33
N SER A 157 46.49 -35.93 -7.32
CA SER A 157 47.94 -35.83 -7.34
C SER A 157 48.52 -37.06 -6.64
N SER A 158 49.30 -37.88 -7.35
CA SER A 158 50.09 -38.96 -6.76
C SER A 158 51.55 -38.80 -7.22
N GLN A 159 52.38 -38.36 -6.28
CA GLN A 159 53.83 -38.22 -6.40
C GLN A 159 54.49 -39.59 -6.13
N LEU A 160 55.40 -40.02 -7.00
CA LEU A 160 56.47 -40.98 -6.68
C LEU A 160 57.78 -40.19 -6.66
N PRO A 161 58.68 -40.41 -5.67
CA PRO A 161 59.80 -41.34 -5.87
C PRO A 161 60.16 -42.13 -4.57
N ARG A 162 60.75 -43.32 -4.64
CA ARG A 162 62.13 -43.65 -5.03
C ARG A 162 62.25 -45.15 -5.36
#